data_AF-A0A6F8YRE6-F1
#
_entry.id   AF-A0A6F8YRE6-F1
#
_cell.length_a   1.000
_cell.length_b   1.000
_cell.length_c   1.000
_cell.angle_alpha   90.00
_cell.angle_beta   90.00
_cell.angle_gamma   90.00
#
_symmetry.space_group_name_H-M   'P 1'
#
loop_
_entity.id
_entity.type
_entity.pdbx_description
1 polymer ?
#
loop_
_entity_poly.entity_id
_entity_poly.type
_entity_poly.pdbx_seq_one_letter_code
_entity_poly.pdbx_strand_id
1 'polypeptide(L)'
;MQQEGTGTGVRSGEWKSELGEFLRARGAAVSPQAVGLPVGSSRRVPGLRREEVATVVGVSTDYYVRLEQGRGGRPSEQLLEAIARALLLDDTQRAHLYDLARPGRTLAAGCRPSAYL
;
A
#
# COMPACT_ATOMS: atom_id res chain seq x y z
N MET A 1 -0.88 14.70 -39.09
CA MET A 1 -1.08 15.17 -37.70
C MET A 1 -2.20 14.36 -37.05
N GLN A 2 -1.93 13.11 -36.65
CA GLN A 2 -2.90 12.29 -35.91
C GLN A 2 -2.21 11.74 -34.66
N GLN A 3 -2.45 12.42 -33.54
CA GLN A 3 -2.18 11.94 -32.18
C GLN A 3 -3.45 12.24 -31.39
N GLU A 4 -4.40 11.31 -31.39
CA GLU A 4 -5.59 11.35 -30.53
C GLU A 4 -5.30 10.50 -29.29
N GLY A 5 -4.72 11.13 -28.27
CA GLY A 5 -4.49 10.53 -26.96
C GLY A 5 -5.52 11.04 -25.97
N THR A 6 -6.68 10.40 -25.87
CA THR A 6 -7.63 10.66 -24.77
C THR A 6 -8.26 9.36 -24.29
N GLY A 7 -7.84 8.93 -23.11
CA GLY A 7 -8.40 7.79 -22.40
C GLY A 7 -7.54 7.36 -21.22
N THR A 8 -7.10 8.27 -20.36
CA THR A 8 -6.41 7.92 -19.11
C THR A 8 -7.41 7.30 -18.14
N GLY A 9 -7.71 6.01 -18.35
CA GLY A 9 -8.12 5.15 -17.27
C GLY A 9 -6.95 5.06 -16.30
N VAL A 10 -7.00 5.79 -15.19
CA VAL A 10 -6.08 5.60 -14.06
C VAL A 10 -6.05 4.11 -13.74
N ARG A 11 -4.91 3.49 -14.04
CA ARG A 11 -4.80 2.04 -14.18
C ARG A 11 -4.88 1.45 -12.79
N SER A 12 -5.68 0.42 -12.58
CA SER A 12 -5.82 -0.33 -11.31
C SER A 12 -4.51 -0.92 -10.74
N GLY A 13 -3.34 -0.62 -11.33
CA GLY A 13 -2.01 -0.91 -10.82
C GLY A 13 -1.24 0.30 -10.29
N GLU A 14 -1.68 1.55 -10.54
CA GLU A 14 -1.03 2.76 -10.01
C GLU A 14 -1.26 2.89 -8.51
N TRP A 15 -2.50 2.78 -8.03
CA TRP A 15 -2.78 2.78 -6.57
C TRP A 15 -2.05 1.66 -5.83
N LYS A 16 -1.87 0.50 -6.48
CA LYS A 16 -1.13 -0.63 -5.91
C LYS A 16 0.37 -0.36 -5.82
N SER A 17 0.90 0.40 -6.79
CA SER A 17 2.30 0.80 -6.82
C SER A 17 2.57 1.92 -5.81
N GLU A 18 1.67 2.91 -5.70
CA GLU A 18 1.74 3.99 -4.72
C GLU A 18 1.63 3.47 -3.29
N LEU A 19 0.70 2.54 -3.02
CA LEU A 19 0.61 1.85 -1.73
C LEU A 19 1.92 1.12 -1.40
N GLY A 20 2.47 0.36 -2.35
CA GLY A 20 3.70 -0.38 -2.14
C GLY A 20 4.93 0.51 -1.91
N GLU A 21 5.01 1.63 -2.61
CA GLU A 21 6.06 2.64 -2.42
C GLU A 21 5.94 3.32 -1.05
N PHE A 22 4.72 3.71 -0.64
CA PHE A 22 4.46 4.27 0.68
C PHE A 22 4.90 3.32 1.80
N LEU A 23 4.54 2.04 1.70
CA LEU A 23 4.95 1.02 2.67
C LEU A 23 6.47 0.86 2.74
N ARG A 24 7.15 0.85 1.60
CA ARG A 24 8.62 0.75 1.54
C ARG A 24 9.30 1.97 2.19
N ALA A 25 8.83 3.17 1.87
CA ALA A 25 9.37 4.41 2.41
C ALA A 25 9.19 4.49 3.94
N ARG A 26 8.03 4.06 4.45
CA ARG A 26 7.75 4.04 5.89
C ARG A 26 8.51 2.94 6.62
N GLY A 27 8.58 1.73 6.07
CA GLY A 27 9.38 0.64 6.64
C GLY A 27 10.87 0.99 6.79
N ALA A 28 11.43 1.75 5.84
CA ALA A 28 12.80 2.22 5.93
C ALA A 28 13.02 3.29 7.03
N ALA A 29 11.99 4.05 7.39
CA ALA A 29 12.05 5.11 8.40
C ALA A 29 11.82 4.61 9.83
N VAL A 30 11.08 3.51 10.00
CA VAL A 30 10.76 2.97 11.33
C VAL A 30 11.92 2.10 11.82
N SER A 31 12.38 2.41 13.03
CA SER A 31 13.43 1.63 13.69
C SER A 31 12.86 0.37 14.33
N PRO A 32 13.55 -0.77 14.25
CA PRO A 32 13.11 -2.03 14.88
C PRO A 32 12.87 -1.91 16.39
N GLN A 33 13.62 -1.04 17.07
CA GLN A 33 13.43 -0.76 18.49
C GLN A 33 12.08 -0.12 18.79
N ALA A 34 11.56 0.69 17.86
CA ALA A 34 10.31 1.42 18.04
C ALA A 34 9.09 0.48 18.05
N VAL A 35 9.24 -0.73 17.50
CA VAL A 35 8.21 -1.78 17.49
C VAL A 35 8.50 -2.92 18.48
N GLY A 36 9.47 -2.72 19.38
CA GLY A 36 9.82 -3.72 20.41
C GLY A 36 10.62 -4.92 19.89
N LEU A 37 11.19 -4.85 18.68
CA LEU A 37 12.04 -5.93 18.15
C LEU A 37 13.50 -5.74 18.58
N PRO A 38 14.19 -6.82 18.99
CA PRO A 38 15.59 -6.75 19.36
C PRO A 38 16.46 -6.40 18.14
N VAL A 39 17.41 -5.48 18.33
CA VAL A 39 18.39 -5.14 17.30
C VAL A 39 19.46 -6.23 17.29
N GLY A 40 19.22 -7.32 16.55
CA GLY A 40 20.23 -8.38 16.39
C GLY A 40 21.51 -7.86 15.72
N SER A 41 22.67 -8.33 16.19
CA SER A 41 24.01 -7.78 15.91
C SER A 41 24.58 -7.96 14.48
N SER A 42 23.74 -8.21 13.47
CA SER A 42 24.21 -8.36 12.07
C SER A 42 23.17 -7.84 11.07
N ARG A 43 22.86 -6.55 11.14
CA ARG A 43 21.93 -5.91 10.20
C ARG A 43 22.70 -5.34 9.00
N ARG A 44 22.39 -5.82 7.79
CA ARG A 44 22.82 -5.22 6.51
C ARG A 44 21.94 -4.07 6.05
N VAL A 45 20.77 -3.86 6.68
CA VAL A 45 19.78 -2.85 6.30
C VAL A 45 19.46 -2.00 7.53
N PRO A 46 19.49 -0.65 7.44
CA PRO A 46 19.36 0.25 8.59
C PRO A 46 17.92 0.43 9.14
N GLY A 47 16.88 -0.15 8.51
CA GLY A 47 15.47 -0.01 8.92
C GLY A 47 14.75 -1.35 9.22
N LEU A 48 13.42 -1.30 9.44
CA LEU A 48 12.60 -2.50 9.56
C LEU A 48 12.68 -3.34 8.29
N ARG A 49 12.97 -4.63 8.46
CA ARG A 49 12.93 -5.58 7.36
C ARG A 49 11.50 -6.01 7.07
N ARG A 50 11.27 -6.53 5.86
CA ARG A 50 9.97 -7.03 5.41
C ARG A 50 9.45 -8.14 6.32
N GLU A 51 10.35 -9.03 6.75
CA GLU A 51 10.02 -10.09 7.70
C GLU A 51 9.58 -9.53 9.06
N GLU A 52 10.20 -8.45 9.53
CA GLU A 52 9.88 -7.82 10.80
C GLU A 52 8.51 -7.14 10.76
N VAL A 53 8.21 -6.42 9.67
CA VAL A 53 6.87 -5.83 9.47
C VAL A 53 5.81 -6.93 9.45
N ALA A 54 6.06 -8.02 8.72
CA ALA A 54 5.14 -9.14 8.63
C ALA A 54 4.90 -9.79 10.00
N THR A 55 5.94 -9.95 10.82
CA THR A 55 5.81 -10.45 12.20
C THR A 55 4.99 -9.52 13.09
N VAL A 56 5.24 -8.21 13.06
CA VAL A 56 4.51 -7.23 13.88
C VAL A 56 3.03 -7.14 13.48
N VAL A 57 2.76 -7.25 12.18
CA VAL A 57 1.40 -7.19 11.61
C VAL A 57 0.66 -8.54 11.74
N GLY A 58 1.37 -9.65 11.92
CA GLY A 58 0.79 -11.00 12.02
C GLY A 58 0.41 -11.61 10.66
N VAL A 59 1.10 -11.23 9.58
CA VAL A 59 0.89 -11.78 8.23
C VAL A 59 2.13 -12.49 7.71
N SER A 60 1.97 -13.27 6.65
CA SER A 60 3.12 -13.90 5.98
C SER A 60 4.00 -12.85 5.29
N THR A 61 5.31 -13.02 5.36
CA THR A 61 6.29 -12.15 4.67
C THR A 61 6.02 -12.04 3.17
N ASP A 62 5.64 -13.15 2.53
CA ASP A 62 5.26 -13.18 1.10
C ASP A 62 4.06 -12.27 0.79
N TYR A 63 3.08 -12.22 1.70
CA TYR A 63 1.92 -11.36 1.53
C TYR A 63 2.33 -9.89 1.58
N TYR A 64 3.20 -9.51 2.52
CA TYR A 64 3.73 -8.15 2.63
C TYR A 64 4.57 -7.78 1.39
N VAL A 65 5.42 -8.68 0.89
CA VAL A 65 6.20 -8.49 -0.35
C VAL A 65 5.26 -8.28 -1.55
N ARG A 66 4.20 -9.08 -1.66
CA ARG A 66 3.20 -8.90 -2.73
C ARG A 66 2.47 -7.58 -2.60
N LEU A 67 2.16 -7.13 -1.39
CA LEU A 67 1.55 -5.82 -1.15
C LEU A 67 2.50 -4.69 -1.59
N GLU A 68 3.79 -4.76 -1.25
CA GLU A 68 4.81 -3.81 -1.69
C GLU A 68 5.04 -3.79 -3.21
N GLN A 69 4.84 -4.92 -3.88
CA GLN A 69 4.94 -5.02 -5.35
C GLN A 69 3.65 -4.63 -6.06
N GLY A 70 2.60 -4.26 -5.32
CA GLY A 70 1.27 -4.04 -5.87
C GLY A 70 0.64 -5.29 -6.50
N ARG A 71 1.10 -6.48 -6.09
CA ARG A 71 0.64 -7.81 -6.55
C ARG A 71 -0.19 -8.56 -5.50
N GLY A 72 -0.48 -7.93 -4.36
CA GLY A 72 -1.49 -8.37 -3.42
C GLY A 72 -2.87 -7.89 -3.86
N GLY A 73 -3.92 -8.64 -3.54
CA GLY A 73 -5.28 -8.13 -3.62
C GLY A 73 -5.48 -6.94 -2.67
N ARG A 74 -6.74 -6.54 -2.48
CA ARG A 74 -7.05 -5.50 -1.49
C ARG A 74 -6.75 -6.00 -0.08
N PRO A 75 -5.94 -5.29 0.71
CA PRO A 75 -5.80 -5.57 2.13
C PRO A 75 -7.11 -5.23 2.86
N SER A 76 -7.45 -6.00 3.88
CA SER A 76 -8.60 -5.70 4.75
C SER A 76 -8.33 -4.47 5.61
N GLU A 77 -9.37 -3.76 6.06
CA GLU A 77 -9.22 -2.60 6.96
C GLU A 77 -8.47 -2.95 8.25
N GLN A 78 -8.70 -4.15 8.80
CA GLN A 78 -7.96 -4.67 9.96
C GLN A 78 -6.45 -4.79 9.69
N LEU A 79 -6.09 -5.20 8.48
CA LEU A 79 -4.70 -5.31 8.07
C LEU A 79 -4.07 -3.92 7.90
N LEU A 80 -4.80 -2.96 7.33
CA LEU A 80 -4.34 -1.58 7.22
C LEU A 80 -4.12 -0.94 8.60
N GLU A 81 -5.00 -1.19 9.57
CA GLU A 81 -4.83 -0.74 10.96
C GLU A 81 -3.60 -1.39 11.62
N ALA A 82 -3.41 -2.69 11.42
CA ALA A 82 -2.23 -3.40 11.92
C ALA A 82 -0.92 -2.85 11.32
N ILE A 83 -0.92 -2.57 10.02
CA ILE A 83 0.21 -1.93 9.32
C ILE A 83 0.45 -0.52 9.86
N ALA A 84 -0.60 0.27 10.08
CA ALA A 84 -0.49 1.61 10.62
C ALA A 84 0.12 1.63 12.02
N ARG A 85 -0.21 0.65 12.87
CA ARG A 85 0.42 0.49 14.19
C ARG A 85 1.85 0.00 14.08
N ALA A 86 2.10 -1.00 13.24
CA ALA A 86 3.44 -1.54 13.03
C ALA A 86 4.42 -0.48 12.50
N LEU A 87 3.94 0.45 11.69
CA LEU A 87 4.76 1.53 11.13
C LEU A 87 4.67 2.83 11.93
N LEU A 88 4.02 2.82 13.10
CA LEU A 88 3.86 3.98 13.98
C LEU A 88 3.36 5.24 13.22
N LEU A 89 2.42 5.04 12.29
CA LEU A 89 1.91 6.12 11.46
C LEU A 89 1.19 7.17 12.32
N ASP A 90 1.26 8.44 11.94
CA ASP A 90 0.38 9.48 12.51
C ASP A 90 -1.00 9.47 11.84
N ASP A 91 -1.96 10.22 12.38
CA ASP A 91 -3.34 10.21 11.88
C ASP A 91 -3.48 10.68 10.42
N THR A 92 -2.59 11.57 9.97
CA THR A 92 -2.56 12.03 8.57
C THR A 92 -2.06 10.91 7.65
N GLN A 93 -1.00 10.23 8.08
CA GLN A 93 -0.43 9.09 7.37
C GLN A 93 -1.38 7.89 7.33
N ARG A 94 -2.13 7.66 8.41
CA ARG A 94 -3.22 6.67 8.46
C ARG A 94 -4.28 6.99 7.43
N ALA A 95 -4.81 8.21 7.43
CA ALA A 95 -5.81 8.63 6.46
C ALA A 95 -5.33 8.44 5.02
N HIS A 96 -4.06 8.78 4.75
CA HIS A 96 -3.46 8.57 3.43
C HIS A 96 -3.33 7.08 3.07
N LEU A 97 -2.92 6.22 4.01
CA LEU A 97 -2.87 4.77 3.81
C LEU A 97 -4.25 4.19 3.44
N TYR A 98 -5.30 4.61 4.14
CA TYR A 98 -6.67 4.20 3.84
C TYR A 98 -7.15 4.72 2.47
N ASP A 99 -6.76 5.94 2.10
CA ASP A 99 -7.09 6.52 0.79
C ASP A 99 -6.42 5.75 -0.36
N LEU A 100 -5.13 5.42 -0.22
CA LEU A 100 -4.39 4.59 -1.19
C LEU A 100 -4.97 3.17 -1.33
N ALA A 101 -5.50 2.61 -0.24
CA ALA A 101 -6.13 1.29 -0.26
C ALA A 101 -7.60 1.33 -0.73
N ARG A 102 -8.21 2.52 -0.80
CA ARG A 102 -9.59 2.69 -1.24
C ARG A 102 -9.68 2.33 -2.72
N PRO A 103 -10.78 1.71 -3.18
CA PRO A 103 -11.10 1.72 -4.60
C PRO A 103 -10.97 3.16 -5.12
N GLY A 104 -10.00 3.41 -6.00
CA GLY A 104 -10.09 4.50 -6.94
C GLY A 104 -11.51 4.40 -7.50
N ARG A 105 -12.33 5.40 -7.19
CA ARG A 105 -13.76 5.40 -7.46
C ARG A 105 -13.86 5.10 -8.95
N THR A 106 -14.13 3.84 -9.29
CA THR A 106 -14.57 3.46 -10.62
C THR A 106 -15.94 4.10 -10.68
N LEU A 107 -15.96 5.40 -10.97
CA LEU A 107 -17.13 6.04 -11.52
C LEU A 107 -17.48 5.13 -12.68
N ALA A 108 -18.63 4.48 -12.53
CA ALA A 108 -19.16 3.54 -13.48
C ALA A 108 -19.23 4.23 -14.84
N ALA A 109 -18.17 4.12 -15.64
CA ALA A 109 -18.17 4.37 -17.07
C ALA A 109 -18.94 3.20 -17.69
N GLY A 110 -20.25 3.23 -17.47
CA GLY A 110 -21.14 2.12 -17.80
C GLY A 110 -22.62 2.50 -17.84
N CYS A 111 -23.02 3.68 -17.36
CA CYS A 111 -24.30 4.24 -17.78
C CYS A 111 -24.05 5.14 -19.00
N ARG A 112 -23.91 4.52 -20.18
CA ARG A 112 -24.35 5.20 -21.40
C ARG A 112 -25.87 5.14 -21.33
N PRO A 113 -26.60 6.24 -21.04
CA PRO A 113 -28.02 6.26 -21.33
C PRO A 113 -28.13 6.05 -22.84
N SER A 114 -28.58 4.87 -23.25
CA SER A 114 -29.02 4.63 -24.62
C SER A 114 -30.30 5.43 -24.82
N ALA A 115 -30.14 6.71 -25.10
CA ALA A 115 -31.22 7.60 -25.50
C ALA A 115 -30.99 7.97 -26.97
N TYR A 116 -32.00 7.67 -27.79
CA TYR A 116 -32.20 8.01 -29.21
C TYR A 116 -31.33 7.19 -30.21
N LEU A 117 -31.85 6.56 -31.26
CA LEU A 117 -33.11 6.63 -32.02
C LEU A 117 -33.42 5.24 -32.60
#